data_AF-A0A940L7R9-F1
#
_entry.id   AF-A0A940L7R9-F1
#
_cell.length_a   1.000
_cell.length_b   1.000
_cell.length_c   1.000
_cell.angle_alpha   90.00
_cell.angle_beta   90.00
_cell.angle_gamma   90.00
#
_symmetry.space_group_name_H-M   'P 1'
#
loop_
_entity.id
_entity.type
_entity.pdbx_description
1 polymer ?
#
loop_
_entity_poly.entity_id
_entity_poly.type
_entity_poly.pdbx_seq_one_letter_code
_entity_poly.pdbx_strand_id
1 'polypeptide(L)' 'MIFLIGVVLYLKTTTPKNKTGVIVFWVLIGLLVVSHIANLFSPPPPSVKAIAWAGEAMWLFVLLGFWVDRNRIAKS' A
#
# COMPACT_ATOMS: atom_id res chain seq x y z
N MET A 1 13.93 -4.35 1.88
CA MET A 1 14.41 -5.04 0.65
C MET A 1 13.27 -5.73 -0.10
N ILE A 2 12.54 -6.69 0.51
CA ILE A 2 11.44 -7.41 -0.16
C ILE A 2 10.35 -6.49 -0.76
N PHE A 3 10.04 -5.39 -0.08
CA PHE A 3 9.07 -4.39 -0.56
C PHE A 3 9.48 -3.76 -1.90
N LEU A 4 10.73 -3.30 -2.01
CA LEU A 4 11.25 -2.68 -3.23
C LEU A 4 11.27 -3.68 -4.39
N ILE A 5 11.65 -4.93 -4.12
CA ILE A 5 11.64 -6.00 -5.12
C ILE A 5 10.21 -6.24 -5.62
N GLY A 6 9.23 -6.31 -4.72
CA GLY A 6 7.81 -6.44 -5.07
C GLY A 6 7.31 -5.29 -5.94
N VAL A 7 7.65 -4.04 -5.60
CA VAL A 7 7.29 -2.85 -6.38
C VAL A 7 7.88 -2.89 -7.78
N VAL A 8 9.17 -3.21 -7.89
CA VAL A 8 9.86 -3.32 -9.19
C VAL A 8 9.26 -4.43 -10.04
N LEU A 9 9.02 -5.60 -9.44
CA LEU A 9 8.40 -6.73 -10.14
C LEU A 9 7.01 -6.36 -10.65
N TYR A 10 6.18 -5.78 -9.80
CA TYR A 10 4.82 -5.38 -10.13
C TYR A 10 4.75 -4.33 -11.24
N LEU A 11 5.65 -3.34 -11.23
CA LEU A 11 5.77 -2.35 -12.31
C LEU A 11 6.30 -2.94 -13.62
N LYS A 12 7.17 -3.96 -13.54
CA LYS A 12 7.66 -4.68 -14.70
C LYS A 12 6.58 -5.53 -15.34
N THR A 13 5.73 -6.19 -14.55
CA THR A 13 4.70 -7.13 -15.03
C THR A 13 3.34 -6.50 -15.29
N THR A 14 3.07 -5.26 -14.85
CA THR A 14 1.77 -4.60 -15.05
C THR A 14 1.87 -3.20 -15.65
N THR A 15 0.85 -2.79 -16.40
CA THR A 15 0.70 -1.43 -16.95
C THR A 15 -0.64 -0.80 -16.52
N PRO A 16 -0.68 0.51 -16.20
CA PRO A 16 -1.93 1.18 -15.83
C PRO A 16 -2.91 1.27 -17.00
N LYS A 17 -4.19 0.97 -16.74
CA LYS A 17 -5.30 1.14 -17.68
C LYS A 17 -5.66 2.61 -17.90
N ASN A 18 -5.45 3.44 -16.89
CA ASN A 18 -5.88 4.84 -16.84
C ASN A 18 -5.02 5.64 -15.82
N LYS A 19 -5.26 6.96 -15.75
CA LYS A 19 -4.58 7.85 -14.78
C LYS A 19 -4.83 7.43 -13.32
N THR A 20 -6.02 6.93 -13.01
CA THR A 20 -6.37 6.41 -11.67
C THR A 20 -5.44 5.27 -11.25
N GLY A 21 -5.09 4.35 -12.14
CA GLY A 21 -4.17 3.25 -11.87
C GLY A 21 -2.72 3.67 -11.59
N VAL A 22 -2.32 4.88 -12.00
CA VAL A 22 -1.05 5.48 -11.60
C VAL A 22 -1.17 6.11 -10.21
N ILE A 23 -2.23 6.89 -9.98
CA ILE A 23 -2.44 7.62 -8.73
C ILE A 23 -2.63 6.64 -7.57
N VAL A 24 -3.58 5.72 -7.67
CA VAL A 24 -3.91 4.77 -6.58
C VAL A 24 -2.73 3.88 -6.25
N PHE A 25 -1.91 3.50 -7.25
CA PHE A 25 -0.68 2.76 -7.03
C PHE A 25 0.30 3.54 -6.15
N TRP A 26 0.61 4.78 -6.50
CA TRP A 26 1.54 5.58 -5.71
C TRP A 26 0.99 6.00 -4.34
N VAL A 27 -0.33 6.17 -4.22
CA VAL A 27 -1.00 6.35 -2.92
C VAL A 27 -0.78 5.13 -2.03
N LEU A 28 -0.98 3.91 -2.56
CA LEU A 28 -0.73 2.68 -1.80
C LEU A 28 0.74 2.56 -1.38
N ILE A 29 1.68 2.82 -2.29
CA ILE A 29 3.12 2.77 -1.95
C ILE A 29 3.47 3.81 -0.89
N GLY A 30 3.00 5.05 -1.04
CA GLY A 30 3.22 6.11 -0.06
C GLY A 30 2.67 5.74 1.32
N LEU A 31 1.44 5.20 1.37
CA LEU A 31 0.82 4.74 2.60
C LEU A 31 1.66 3.64 3.28
N LEU A 32 2.10 2.63 2.53
CA LEU A 32 2.93 1.54 3.06
C LEU A 32 4.27 2.04 3.59
N VAL A 33 4.91 2.98 2.89
CA VAL A 33 6.18 3.60 3.33
C VAL A 33 5.97 4.41 4.61
N VAL A 34 4.93 5.25 4.66
CA VAL A 34 4.60 6.05 5.85
C VAL A 34 4.26 5.14 7.03
N SER A 35 3.46 4.10 6.83
CA SER A 35 3.15 3.12 7.87
C SER A 35 4.39 2.38 8.36
N HIS A 36 5.34 2.06 7.47
CA HIS A 36 6.60 1.43 7.87
C HIS A 36 7.49 2.37 8.70
N ILE A 37 7.62 3.64 8.28
CA ILE A 37 8.33 4.66 9.04
C ILE A 37 7.67 4.86 10.41
N ALA A 38 6.34 4.99 10.44
CA ALA A 38 5.60 5.11 11.69
C ALA A 38 5.87 3.90 12.61
N ASN A 39 5.86 2.68 12.08
CA ASN A 39 6.17 1.48 12.86
C ASN A 39 7.59 1.46 13.44
N LEU A 40 8.58 2.01 12.73
CA LEU A 40 9.96 2.10 13.20
C LEU A 40 10.17 3.16 14.28
N PHE A 41 9.43 4.27 14.23
CA PHE A 41 9.65 5.44 15.10
C PHE A 41 8.52 5.72 16.09
N SER A 42 7.44 4.92 16.10
CA SER A 42 6.33 5.11 17.03
C SER A 42 6.65 4.55 18.42
N PRO A 43 6.29 5.25 19.50
CA PRO A 43 6.24 4.63 20.82
C PRO A 43 5.22 3.47 20.83
N PRO A 44 5.33 2.54 21.80
CA PRO A 44 4.34 1.49 21.96
C PRO A 44 2.93 2.09 22.10
N PRO A 45 1.88 1.39 21.61
CA PRO A 45 0.52 1.92 21.59
C PRO A 45 0.08 2.38 22.99
N PRO A 46 -0.42 3.62 23.14
CA PRO A 46 -0.74 4.18 24.45
C PRO A 46 -2.02 3.60 25.07
N SER A 47 -2.81 2.83 24.31
CA SER A 47 -4.05 2.19 24.79
C SER A 47 -4.51 1.09 23.84
N VAL A 48 -5.39 0.20 24.32
CA VAL A 48 -6.10 -0.80 23.50
C VAL A 48 -6.91 -0.14 22.38
N LYS A 49 -7.51 1.03 22.63
CA LYS A 49 -8.26 1.78 21.63
C LYS A 49 -7.37 2.21 20.45
N ALA A 50 -6.11 2.60 20.71
CA ALA A 50 -5.18 2.94 19.65
C ALA A 50 -4.84 1.73 18.76
N ILE A 51 -4.71 0.55 19.36
CA ILE A 51 -4.49 -0.71 18.64
C ILE A 51 -5.68 -1.03 17.74
N ALA A 52 -6.91 -0.89 18.25
CA ALA A 52 -8.13 -1.14 17.47
C ALA A 52 -8.20 -0.25 16.22
N TRP A 53 -8.01 1.07 16.37
CA TRP A 53 -8.00 1.98 15.22
C TRP A 53 -6.88 1.69 14.22
N ALA A 54 -5.67 1.35 14.71
CA ALA A 54 -4.56 0.97 13.84
C ALA A 54 -4.87 -0.31 13.04
N GLY A 55 -5.49 -1.30 13.69
CA GLY A 55 -5.92 -2.53 13.03
C GLY A 55 -6.96 -2.27 11.94
N GLU A 56 -7.98 -1.47 12.23
CA GLU A 56 -9.00 -1.11 11.23
C GLU A 56 -8.42 -0.33 10.06
N ALA A 57 -7.45 0.56 10.31
CA ALA A 57 -6.77 1.31 9.25
C ALA A 57 -6.00 0.41 8.27
N MET A 58 -5.60 -0.80 8.67
CA MET A 58 -4.92 -1.75 7.77
C MET A 58 -5.82 -2.22 6.62
N TRP A 59 -7.15 -2.18 6.76
CA TRP A 59 -8.08 -2.49 5.67
C TRP A 59 -7.93 -1.54 4.47
N LEU A 60 -7.39 -0.34 4.69
CA LEU A 60 -7.06 0.58 3.59
C LEU A 60 -6.05 -0.04 2.62
N PHE A 61 -5.12 -0.87 3.10
CA PHE A 61 -4.14 -1.54 2.24
C PHE A 61 -4.83 -2.51 1.28
N VAL A 62 -5.82 -3.26 1.79
CA VAL A 62 -6.60 -4.22 1.01
C VAL A 62 -7.45 -3.50 -0.03
N LEU A 63 -8.18 -2.46 0.39
CA LEU A 63 -9.04 -1.68 -0.50
C LEU A 63 -8.24 -1.01 -1.63
N LEU A 64 -7.11 -0.38 -1.28
CA LEU A 64 -6.24 0.24 -2.27
C LEU A 64 -5.60 -0.81 -3.17
N GLY A 65 -5.12 -1.94 -2.64
CA GLY A 65 -4.56 -3.04 -3.43
C GLY A 65 -5.54 -3.58 -4.46
N PHE A 66 -6.78 -3.87 -4.05
CA PHE A 66 -7.86 -4.24 -4.96
C PHE A 66 -8.08 -3.18 -6.05
N TRP A 67 -8.06 -1.90 -5.68
CA TRP A 67 -8.30 -0.83 -6.63
C TRP A 67 -7.11 -0.61 -7.58
N VAL A 68 -5.87 -0.83 -7.14
CA VAL A 68 -4.69 -0.88 -8.00
C VAL A 68 -4.88 -1.98 -9.04
N ASP A 69 -5.14 -3.22 -8.62
CA ASP A 69 -5.27 -4.36 -9.54
C ASP A 69 -6.43 -4.17 -10.52
N ARG A 70 -7.55 -3.60 -10.06
CA ARG A 70 -8.68 -3.26 -10.93
C ARG A 70 -8.30 -2.26 -12.02
N ASN A 71 -7.34 -1.35 -11.77
CA ASN A 71 -6.90 -0.31 -12.71
C ASN A 71 -5.60 -0.62 -13.43
N ARG A 72 -5.05 -1.84 -13.32
CA ARG A 72 -3.84 -2.27 -14.03
C ARG A 72 -4.10 -3.59 -14.78
N ILE A 73 -3.37 -3.83 -15.85
CA ILE A 73 -3.37 -5.09 -16.59
C ILE A 73 -1.98 -5.71 -16.55
N ALA A 74 -1.94 -7.05 -16.58
CA ALA A 74 -0.70 -7.76 -16.84
C ALA A 74 -0.18 -7.41 -18.25
N LYS A 75 1.14 -7.25 -18.36
CA LYS A 75 1.81 -7.13 -19.65
C LYS A 75 1.91 -8.53 -20.27
N SER A 76 1.67 -8.60 -21.58
CA SER A 76 1.80 -9.81 -22.39
C SER A 76 3.24 -10.17 -22.67
#